data_AF-A0A8T5UB55-F1
#
_entry.id   AF-A0A8T5UB55-F1
#
_cell.length_a   1.000
_cell.length_b   1.000
_cell.length_c   1.000
_cell.angle_alpha   90.00
_cell.angle_beta   90.00
_cell.angle_gamma   90.00
#
_symmetry.space_group_name_H-M   'P 1'
#
loop_
_entity.id
_entity.type
_entity.pdbx_description
1 polymer ?
#
loop_
_entity_poly.entity_id
_entity_poly.type
_entity_poly.pdbx_seq_one_letter_code
_entity_poly.pdbx_strand_id
1 'polypeptide(L)'
;MASDNDTQENLQNYLKKEILKDAKRIKNKYPPISEKVNGISKSLKIKNIYELKGNLNNFIFITTKNYAKNPSYRYFLAILLASQSSDLLVSLAKEFSKENRLKLIQFSLYPQHFRVGLFSLKEIHGKNNFSEAVNLLKEHRIIFRKDFEKLRKLIEQV
;
A
#
# COMPACT_ATOMS: atom_id res chain seq x y z
N MET A 1 2.45 24.45 21.19
CA MET A 1 2.14 23.02 21.15
C MET A 1 0.75 22.87 20.54
N ALA A 2 0.65 22.89 19.20
CA ALA A 2 -0.61 22.61 18.51
C ALA A 2 -0.83 21.10 18.57
N SER A 3 -2.02 20.69 18.96
CA SER A 3 -2.31 19.35 19.44
C SER A 3 -2.24 18.30 18.32
N ASP A 4 -1.64 17.14 18.58
CA ASP A 4 -1.60 16.01 17.63
C ASP A 4 -2.99 15.59 17.11
N ASN A 5 -4.05 15.93 17.85
CA ASN A 5 -5.44 15.69 17.47
C ASN A 5 -5.89 16.51 16.25
N ASP A 6 -5.47 17.78 16.14
CA ASP A 6 -5.84 18.64 15.00
C ASP A 6 -5.30 18.06 13.69
N THR A 7 -4.10 17.47 13.72
CA THR A 7 -3.47 16.91 12.52
C THR A 7 -4.16 15.64 12.04
N GLN A 8 -4.59 14.77 12.97
CA GLN A 8 -5.25 13.50 12.63
C GLN A 8 -6.69 13.69 12.18
N GLU A 9 -7.44 14.59 12.80
CA GLU A 9 -8.81 14.94 12.38
C GLU A 9 -8.79 15.59 10.99
N ASN A 10 -7.83 16.49 10.75
CA ASN A 10 -7.62 17.10 9.44
C ASN A 10 -7.28 16.07 8.35
N LEU A 11 -6.45 15.07 8.64
CA LEU A 11 -6.15 13.99 7.71
C LEU A 11 -7.40 13.14 7.39
N GLN A 12 -8.16 12.75 8.41
CA GLN A 12 -9.37 11.94 8.22
C GLN A 12 -10.42 12.67 7.37
N ASN A 13 -10.62 13.96 7.64
CA ASN A 13 -11.56 14.78 6.89
C ASN A 13 -11.10 14.96 5.45
N TYR A 14 -9.82 15.22 5.22
CA TYR A 14 -9.23 15.27 3.88
C TYR A 14 -9.44 13.96 3.11
N LEU A 15 -9.08 12.82 3.72
CA LEU A 15 -9.25 11.51 3.08
C LEU A 15 -10.70 11.23 2.71
N LYS A 16 -11.66 11.53 3.59
CA LYS A 16 -13.08 11.32 3.33
C LYS A 16 -13.60 12.20 2.19
N LYS A 17 -13.29 13.51 2.22
CA LYS A 17 -13.86 14.50 1.29
C LYS A 17 -13.20 14.48 -0.09
N GLU A 18 -11.88 14.31 -0.13
CA GLU A 18 -11.10 14.48 -1.37
C GLU A 18 -10.71 13.15 -2.00
N ILE A 19 -10.32 12.16 -1.20
CA ILE A 19 -9.76 10.91 -1.72
C ILE A 19 -10.81 9.80 -1.85
N LEU A 20 -11.70 9.68 -0.86
CA LEU A 20 -12.63 8.56 -0.74
C LEU A 20 -14.05 8.87 -1.22
N LYS A 21 -14.34 10.11 -1.65
CA LYS A 21 -15.68 10.55 -2.07
C LYS A 21 -16.30 9.63 -3.13
N ASP A 22 -15.52 9.28 -4.15
CA ASP A 22 -15.97 8.44 -5.26
C ASP A 22 -15.40 7.01 -5.19
N ALA A 23 -14.60 6.71 -4.16
CA ALA A 23 -13.91 5.44 -4.02
C ALA A 23 -14.88 4.28 -3.77
N LYS A 24 -14.60 3.12 -4.36
CA LYS A 24 -15.41 1.92 -4.18
C LYS A 24 -14.87 1.11 -3.01
N ARG A 25 -15.63 0.98 -1.94
CA ARG A 25 -15.26 0.10 -0.83
C ARG A 25 -15.35 -1.37 -1.26
N ILE A 26 -14.28 -2.12 -1.09
CA ILE A 26 -14.30 -3.57 -1.28
C ILE A 26 -14.73 -4.23 0.04
N LYS A 27 -15.84 -4.97 0.01
CA LYS A 27 -16.40 -5.64 1.18
C LYS A 27 -15.91 -7.09 1.22
N ASN A 28 -14.96 -7.37 2.10
CA ASN A 28 -14.56 -8.75 2.41
C ASN A 28 -13.93 -8.85 3.82
N LYS A 29 -13.74 -10.07 4.31
CA LYS A 29 -12.86 -10.37 5.44
C LYS A 29 -11.43 -10.52 4.90
N TYR A 30 -10.53 -9.69 5.42
CA TYR A 30 -9.14 -9.69 4.99
C TYR A 30 -8.22 -10.17 6.11
N PRO A 31 -7.17 -10.93 5.77
CA PRO A 31 -6.11 -11.21 6.72
C PRO A 31 -5.43 -9.90 7.15
N PRO A 32 -4.91 -9.82 8.38
CA PRO A 32 -4.18 -8.64 8.81
C PRO A 32 -2.84 -8.50 8.07
N ILE A 33 -2.29 -7.29 8.06
CA ILE A 33 -0.95 -7.04 7.54
C ILE A 33 0.05 -7.24 8.69
N SER A 34 1.00 -8.15 8.52
CA SER A 34 2.06 -8.40 9.50
C SER A 34 3.23 -7.45 9.29
N GLU A 35 3.83 -6.97 10.37
CA GLU A 35 5.08 -6.21 10.33
C GLU A 35 5.96 -6.53 11.55
N LYS A 36 7.27 -6.29 11.42
CA LYS A 36 8.20 -6.38 12.56
C LYS A 36 8.51 -4.98 13.07
N VAL A 37 8.30 -4.76 14.36
CA VAL A 37 8.63 -3.51 15.05
C VAL A 37 9.54 -3.85 16.22
N ASN A 38 10.78 -3.35 16.19
CA ASN A 38 11.80 -3.65 17.20
C ASN A 38 11.96 -5.16 17.46
N GLY A 39 11.99 -5.96 16.39
CA GLY A 39 12.09 -7.43 16.45
C GLY A 39 10.79 -8.16 16.80
N ILE A 40 9.74 -7.45 17.23
CA ILE A 40 8.46 -8.03 17.64
C ILE A 40 7.50 -8.05 16.45
N SER A 41 6.93 -9.22 16.17
CA SER A 41 5.85 -9.36 15.19
C SER A 41 4.59 -8.65 15.69
N LYS A 42 4.12 -7.68 14.91
CA LYS A 42 2.86 -6.95 15.12
C LYS A 42 1.92 -7.19 13.95
N SER A 43 0.63 -7.07 14.22
CA SER A 43 -0.43 -7.35 13.26
C SER A 43 -1.36 -6.15 13.14
N LEU A 44 -1.49 -5.64 11.92
CA LEU A 44 -2.39 -4.54 11.57
C LEU A 44 -3.70 -5.11 11.03
N LYS A 45 -4.73 -5.12 11.88
CA LYS A 45 -6.06 -5.58 11.48
C LYS A 45 -6.66 -4.62 10.46
N ILE A 46 -6.97 -5.12 9.27
CA ILE A 46 -7.62 -4.33 8.22
C ILE A 46 -9.03 -3.97 8.66
N LYS A 47 -9.34 -2.67 8.58
CA LYS A 47 -10.68 -2.12 8.85
C LYS A 47 -11.47 -1.97 7.56
N ASN A 48 -10.88 -1.30 6.56
CA ASN A 48 -11.50 -1.02 5.27
C ASN A 48 -10.47 -1.06 4.15
N ILE A 49 -10.90 -1.44 2.95
CA ILE A 49 -10.15 -1.33 1.71
C ILE A 49 -11.03 -0.62 0.67
N TYR A 50 -10.44 0.30 -0.09
CA TYR A 50 -11.11 1.06 -1.13
C TYR A 50 -10.31 1.04 -2.43
N GLU A 51 -10.98 0.83 -3.54
CA GLU A 51 -10.47 1.12 -4.88
C GLU A 51 -10.69 2.61 -5.17
N LEU A 52 -9.61 3.32 -5.49
CA LEU A 52 -9.68 4.73 -5.83
C LEU A 52 -10.05 4.90 -7.31
N LYS A 53 -10.63 6.07 -7.64
CA LYS A 53 -11.11 6.40 -8.99
C LYS A 53 -10.42 7.65 -9.54
N GLY A 54 -10.74 7.99 -10.80
CA GLY A 54 -10.20 9.17 -11.47
C GLY A 54 -8.69 9.08 -11.66
N ASN A 55 -7.97 10.15 -11.30
CA ASN A 55 -6.51 10.25 -11.45
C ASN A 55 -5.72 9.26 -10.57
N LEU A 56 -6.41 8.63 -9.61
CA LEU A 56 -5.87 7.59 -8.72
C LEU A 56 -6.37 6.19 -9.09
N ASN A 57 -6.85 6.00 -10.32
CA ASN A 57 -7.19 4.68 -10.82
C ASN A 57 -5.98 3.74 -10.67
N ASN A 58 -6.22 2.48 -10.29
CA ASN A 58 -5.23 1.45 -9.90
C ASN A 58 -4.60 1.60 -8.51
N PHE A 59 -4.95 2.64 -7.74
CA PHE A 59 -4.57 2.70 -6.33
C PHE A 59 -5.61 2.08 -5.43
N ILE A 60 -5.12 1.46 -4.36
CA ILE A 60 -5.92 0.93 -3.28
C ILE A 60 -5.62 1.73 -2.02
N PHE A 61 -6.66 2.12 -1.31
CA PHE A 61 -6.52 2.75 -0.01
C PHE A 61 -6.92 1.75 1.09
N ILE A 62 -6.02 1.53 2.05
CA ILE A 62 -6.19 0.55 3.12
C ILE A 62 -6.19 1.31 4.45
N THR A 63 -7.25 1.12 5.23
CA THR A 63 -7.33 1.58 6.61
C THR A 63 -7.14 0.39 7.54
N THR A 64 -6.21 0.50 8.49
CA THR A 64 -5.93 -0.54 9.48
C THR A 64 -6.12 -0.01 10.90
N LYS A 65 -6.42 -0.90 11.84
CA LYS A 65 -6.38 -0.57 13.27
C LYS A 65 -4.94 -0.55 13.75
N ASN A 66 -4.56 0.52 14.43
CA ASN A 66 -3.22 0.63 15.01
C ASN A 66 -3.15 -0.18 16.32
N TYR A 67 -2.16 -1.07 16.44
CA TYR A 67 -1.92 -1.80 17.70
C TYR A 67 -1.45 -0.87 18.82
N ALA A 68 -0.86 0.29 18.50
CA ALA A 68 -0.46 1.31 19.49
C ALA A 68 -1.64 2.13 20.02
N LYS A 69 -2.85 1.94 19.47
CA LYS A 69 -4.11 2.64 19.80
C LYS A 69 -4.13 4.16 19.52
N ASN A 70 -2.99 4.83 19.47
CA ASN A 70 -2.83 6.24 19.10
C ASN A 70 -1.78 6.40 17.99
N PRO A 71 -2.12 6.96 16.82
CA PRO A 71 -3.49 7.23 16.34
C PRO A 71 -4.31 5.92 16.26
N SER A 72 -5.64 5.96 16.36
CA SER A 72 -6.47 4.73 16.35
C SER A 72 -6.40 3.95 15.04
N TYR A 73 -6.13 4.65 13.94
CA TYR A 73 -6.03 4.08 12.61
C TYR A 73 -4.74 4.48 11.93
N ARG A 74 -4.21 3.58 11.11
CA ARG A 74 -3.13 3.83 10.17
C ARG A 74 -3.65 3.69 8.75
N TYR A 75 -3.19 4.58 7.88
CA TYR A 75 -3.66 4.74 6.52
C TYR A 75 -2.54 4.39 5.55
N PHE A 76 -2.84 3.54 4.58
CA PHE A 76 -1.88 3.13 3.56
C PHE A 76 -2.46 3.38 2.18
N LEU A 77 -1.64 3.98 1.32
CA LEU A 77 -1.85 4.00 -0.10
C LEU A 77 -1.05 2.84 -0.71
N ALA A 78 -1.68 2.09 -1.60
CA ALA A 78 -1.09 0.90 -2.19
C ALA A 78 -1.25 0.88 -3.71
N ILE A 79 -0.28 0.29 -4.40
CA ILE A 79 -0.35 0.01 -5.83
C ILE A 79 0.01 -1.46 -6.09
N LEU A 80 -0.66 -2.07 -7.07
CA LEU A 80 -0.34 -3.42 -7.53
C LEU A 80 0.91 -3.37 -8.42
N LEU A 81 1.95 -4.12 -8.03
CA LEU A 81 3.15 -4.34 -8.85
C LEU A 81 2.94 -5.51 -9.81
N ALA A 82 2.46 -6.65 -9.29
CA ALA A 82 2.20 -7.86 -10.07
C ALA A 82 0.92 -8.56 -9.60
N SER A 83 0.10 -9.04 -10.55
CA SER A 83 -1.17 -9.71 -10.27
C SER A 83 -1.03 -11.08 -9.61
N GLN A 84 0.12 -11.72 -9.82
CA GLN A 84 0.57 -12.91 -9.09
C GLN A 84 1.92 -12.61 -8.47
N SER A 85 2.07 -12.95 -7.20
CA SER A 85 3.31 -12.79 -6.47
C SER A 85 4.16 -14.06 -6.55
N SER A 86 5.47 -13.88 -6.60
CA SER A 86 6.47 -14.93 -6.41
C SER A 86 7.68 -14.35 -5.68
N ASP A 87 8.53 -15.20 -5.12
CA ASP A 87 9.74 -14.77 -4.40
C ASP A 87 10.69 -13.97 -5.29
N LEU A 88 10.78 -14.34 -6.58
CA LEU A 88 11.53 -13.59 -7.58
C LEU A 88 11.01 -12.16 -7.72
N LEU A 89 9.70 -11.98 -7.87
CA LEU A 89 9.10 -10.65 -8.01
C LEU A 89 9.24 -9.84 -6.72
N VAL A 90 9.14 -10.48 -5.56
CA VAL A 90 9.44 -9.84 -4.27
C VAL A 90 10.89 -9.35 -4.24
N SER A 91 11.84 -10.18 -4.69
CA SER A 91 13.25 -9.82 -4.75
C SER A 91 13.50 -8.61 -5.65
N LEU A 92 12.89 -8.58 -6.83
CA LEU A 92 13.01 -7.44 -7.76
C LEU A 92 12.49 -6.13 -7.16
N ALA A 93 11.38 -6.17 -6.41
CA ALA A 93 10.79 -4.98 -5.80
C ALA A 93 11.49 -4.54 -4.49
N LYS A 94 12.37 -5.38 -3.93
CA LYS A 94 12.86 -5.27 -2.56
C LYS A 94 13.75 -4.05 -2.33
N GLU A 95 14.68 -3.80 -3.25
CA GLU A 95 15.68 -2.74 -3.12
C GLU A 95 15.03 -1.37 -3.08
N PHE A 96 14.27 -1.03 -4.14
CA PHE A 96 13.52 0.22 -4.20
C PHE A 96 12.59 0.40 -2.99
N SER A 97 11.95 -0.69 -2.54
CA SER A 97 11.07 -0.62 -1.38
C SER A 97 11.81 -0.28 -0.10
N LYS A 98 12.98 -0.86 0.12
CA LYS A 98 13.79 -0.64 1.32
C LYS A 98 14.29 0.80 1.37
N GLU A 99 14.84 1.30 0.26
CA GLU A 99 15.37 2.66 0.15
C GLU A 99 14.30 3.72 0.41
N ASN A 100 13.10 3.49 -0.12
CA ASN A 100 12.01 4.46 -0.07
C ASN A 100 11.02 4.25 1.10
N ARG A 101 11.37 3.35 2.03
CA ARG A 101 10.56 2.97 3.19
C ARG A 101 9.13 2.57 2.78
N LEU A 102 9.02 1.77 1.73
CA LEU A 102 7.78 1.15 1.27
C LEU A 102 7.63 -0.23 1.91
N LYS A 103 6.39 -0.61 2.19
CA LYS A 103 6.05 -1.97 2.59
C LYS A 103 5.70 -2.79 1.36
N LEU A 104 6.30 -3.96 1.24
CA LEU A 104 5.86 -4.97 0.27
C LEU A 104 4.97 -5.97 0.98
N ILE A 105 3.81 -6.24 0.38
CA ILE A 105 2.91 -7.28 0.88
C ILE A 105 2.46 -8.18 -0.27
N GLN A 106 2.36 -9.47 0.02
CA GLN A 106 1.70 -10.44 -0.83
C GLN A 106 0.27 -10.54 -0.31
N PHE A 107 -0.71 -10.03 -1.06
CA PHE A 107 -2.05 -9.80 -0.55
C PHE A 107 -3.12 -10.09 -1.60
N SER A 108 -4.29 -10.57 -1.15
CA SER A 108 -5.44 -10.81 -2.01
C SER A 108 -6.54 -9.78 -1.74
N LEU A 109 -6.79 -8.89 -2.70
CA LEU A 109 -7.93 -7.95 -2.64
C LEU A 109 -9.28 -8.66 -2.78
N TYR A 110 -9.26 -9.80 -3.48
CA TYR A 110 -10.42 -10.65 -3.72
C TYR A 110 -10.06 -12.10 -3.36
N PRO A 111 -10.04 -12.43 -2.06
CA PRO A 111 -9.68 -13.76 -1.56
C PRO A 111 -10.41 -14.91 -2.26
N GLN A 112 -11.65 -14.69 -2.70
CA GLN A 112 -12.46 -15.65 -3.44
C GLN A 112 -11.86 -16.09 -4.78
N HIS A 113 -10.92 -15.31 -5.34
CA HIS A 113 -10.27 -15.63 -6.61
C HIS A 113 -8.95 -16.41 -6.41
N PHE A 114 -8.53 -16.66 -5.18
CA PHE A 114 -7.29 -17.38 -4.85
C PHE A 114 -6.04 -16.82 -5.54
N ARG A 115 -6.03 -15.52 -5.83
CA ARG A 115 -4.89 -14.79 -6.41
C ARG A 115 -4.25 -13.91 -5.36
N VAL A 116 -2.94 -14.05 -5.19
CA VAL A 116 -2.15 -13.24 -4.27
C VAL A 116 -1.29 -12.31 -5.12
N GLY A 117 -1.63 -11.02 -5.12
CA GLY A 117 -0.87 -10.00 -5.81
C GLY A 117 0.28 -9.48 -4.97
N LEU A 118 1.31 -8.97 -5.63
CA LEU A 118 2.37 -8.21 -4.98
C LEU A 118 2.01 -6.73 -4.97
N PHE A 119 1.88 -6.16 -3.77
CA PHE A 119 1.55 -4.76 -3.58
C PHE A 119 2.70 -4.00 -2.92
N SER A 120 2.88 -2.76 -3.34
CA SER A 120 3.74 -1.79 -2.65
C SER A 120 2.87 -0.77 -1.93
N LEU A 121 3.17 -0.51 -0.66
CA LEU A 121 2.40 0.33 0.24
C LEU A 121 3.27 1.46 0.79
N LYS A 122 2.71 2.67 0.83
CA LYS A 122 3.25 3.81 1.58
C LYS A 122 2.26 4.21 2.67
N GLU A 123 2.78 4.45 3.87
CA GLU A 123 1.98 4.96 4.97
C GLU A 123 1.75 6.47 4.83
N ILE A 124 0.51 6.90 5.07
CA ILE A 124 0.07 8.29 4.99
C ILE A 124 -0.08 8.82 6.42
N HIS A 125 0.75 9.80 6.78
CA HIS A 125 0.77 10.42 8.10
C HIS A 125 0.07 11.78 8.12
N GLY A 126 -0.10 12.43 6.96
CA GLY A 126 -0.75 13.74 6.86
C GLY A 126 -1.16 14.08 5.43
N LYS A 127 -1.84 15.20 5.22
CA LYS A 127 -2.23 15.63 3.86
C LYS A 127 -1.02 15.86 2.96
N ASN A 128 0.04 16.42 3.54
CA ASN A 128 1.21 16.90 2.78
C ASN A 128 2.00 15.75 2.14
N ASN A 129 1.96 14.54 2.71
CA ASN A 129 2.71 13.39 2.17
C ASN A 129 1.91 12.55 1.16
N PHE A 130 0.65 12.90 0.88
CA PHE A 130 -0.19 12.09 -0.02
C PHE A 130 0.29 12.15 -1.47
N SER A 131 0.54 13.35 -2.01
CA SER A 131 1.02 13.53 -3.39
C SER A 131 2.38 12.87 -3.60
N GLU A 132 3.28 13.04 -2.64
CA GLU A 132 4.58 12.37 -2.62
C GLU A 132 4.43 10.84 -2.65
N ALA A 133 3.56 10.28 -1.80
CA ALA A 133 3.28 8.85 -1.78
C ALA A 133 2.73 8.32 -3.12
N VAL A 134 1.85 9.07 -3.78
CA VAL A 134 1.33 8.72 -5.11
C VAL A 134 2.47 8.64 -6.13
N ASN A 135 3.34 9.66 -6.17
CA ASN A 135 4.44 9.73 -7.13
C ASN A 135 5.46 8.61 -6.88
N LEU A 136 5.84 8.40 -5.62
CA LEU A 136 6.77 7.35 -5.20
C LEU A 136 6.28 5.95 -5.58
N LEU A 137 4.98 5.67 -5.39
CA LEU A 137 4.39 4.38 -5.76
C LEU A 137 4.29 4.19 -7.28
N LYS A 138 4.01 5.27 -8.04
CA LYS A 138 4.05 5.22 -9.51
C LYS A 138 5.46 4.93 -10.01
N GLU A 139 6.45 5.62 -9.47
CA GLU A 139 7.86 5.44 -9.81
C GLU A 139 8.30 3.99 -9.52
N HIS A 140 7.96 3.47 -8.34
CA HIS A 140 8.25 2.09 -8.00
C HIS A 140 7.67 1.10 -9.03
N ARG A 141 6.42 1.30 -9.44
CA ARG A 141 5.78 0.44 -10.45
C ARG A 141 6.49 0.53 -11.81
N ILE A 142 6.97 1.71 -12.20
CA ILE A 142 7.71 1.91 -13.45
C ILE A 142 9.05 1.18 -13.39
N ILE A 143 9.82 1.35 -12.32
CA ILE A 143 11.13 0.70 -12.13
C ILE A 143 10.97 -0.81 -12.09
N PHE A 144 10.04 -1.31 -11.26
CA PHE A 144 9.72 -2.73 -11.15
C PHE A 144 9.41 -3.37 -12.52
N ARG A 145 8.62 -2.68 -13.35
CA ARG A 145 8.31 -3.16 -14.72
C ARG A 145 9.54 -3.18 -15.61
N LYS A 146 10.38 -2.14 -15.57
CA LYS A 146 11.63 -2.10 -16.35
C LYS A 146 12.55 -3.25 -15.96
N ASP A 147 12.69 -3.54 -14.66
CA ASP A 147 13.58 -4.61 -14.20
C ASP A 147 13.02 -5.99 -14.53
N PHE A 148 11.70 -6.18 -14.44
CA PHE A 148 11.05 -7.39 -14.91
C PHE A 148 11.24 -7.63 -16.41
N GLU A 149 11.09 -6.59 -17.25
CA GLU A 149 11.34 -6.70 -18.69
C GLU A 149 12.81 -7.00 -19.03
N LYS A 150 13.76 -6.41 -18.30
CA LYS A 150 15.19 -6.75 -18.45
C LYS A 150 15.43 -8.22 -18.14
N LEU A 151 14.88 -8.71 -17.03
CA LEU A 151 15.01 -10.12 -16.64
C LEU A 151 14.40 -11.05 -17.69
N ARG A 152 13.22 -10.72 -18.20
CA ARG A 152 12.56 -11.49 -19.26
C ARG A 152 13.44 -11.62 -20.50
N LYS A 153 14.04 -10.51 -20.96
CA LYS A 153 14.95 -10.51 -22.11
C LYS A 153 16.19 -11.37 -21.89
N LEU A 154 16.74 -11.37 -20.68
CA LEU A 154 17.89 -12.22 -20.34
C LEU A 154 17.54 -13.71 -20.41
N ILE A 155 16.33 -14.08 -19.97
CA ILE A 155 15.86 -15.47 -20.02
C ILE A 155 15.60 -15.91 -21.47
N GLU A 156 15.04 -15.04 -22.32
CA GLU A 156 14.77 -15.33 -23.73
C GLU A 156 16.06 -15.46 -24.59
N GLN A 157 17.22 -15.05 -24.06
CA GLN A 157 18.52 -15.15 -24.72
C GLN A 157 19.31 -16.43 -24.34
N VAL A 158 18.80 -17.22 -23.39
CA VAL A 158 19.39 -18.48 -22.90
C VAL A 158 18.62 -19.66 -23.49
#